data_AF-A0A2N9NT70-F1
#
_entry.id   AF-A0A2N9NT70-F1
#
_cell.length_a   1.000
_cell.length_b   1.000
_cell.length_c   1.000
_cell.angle_alpha   90.00
_cell.angle_beta   90.00
_cell.angle_gamma   90.00
#
_symmetry.space_group_name_H-M   'P 1'
#
loop_
_entity.id
_entity.type
_entity.pdbx_description
1 polymer ?
#
loop_
_entity_poly.entity_id
_entity_poly.type
_entity_poly.pdbx_seq_one_letter_code
_entity_poly.pdbx_strand_id
1 'polypeptide(L)'
;MVESPVGGRTSTSDEPLQNLVRRAECLQAGIAACHCAAKDYESTDWQQILALYDAWVELDASPVVALNRAIVVANLAGPRAGLDTVAAIEGREKLECYYLLYAVLGEFEAQLHNLTAAAGHFRKSLELAPSNQNEHSCPNDFAAAARAQARITQKMSPKAAAGERR
;
A
#
# COMPACT_ATOMS: atom_id res chain seq x y z
N MET A 1 18.44 -45.73 -28.36
CA MET A 1 17.16 -45.14 -28.81
C MET A 1 16.10 -45.65 -27.85
N VAL A 2 15.43 -44.89 -27.01
CA VAL A 2 15.17 -43.43 -26.98
C VAL A 2 14.94 -43.04 -25.51
N GLU A 3 15.46 -41.90 -25.09
CA GLU A 3 15.12 -41.25 -23.81
C GLU A 3 13.69 -40.69 -23.83
N SER A 4 12.98 -40.75 -22.70
CA SER A 4 11.94 -39.77 -22.38
C SER A 4 11.64 -39.76 -20.88
N PRO A 5 12.04 -38.70 -20.15
CA PRO A 5 11.40 -38.31 -18.90
C PRO A 5 10.44 -37.16 -19.19
N VAL A 6 9.12 -37.43 -19.17
CA VAL A 6 8.12 -36.35 -19.29
C VAL A 6 7.68 -35.91 -17.90
N GLY A 7 8.20 -34.74 -17.51
CA GLY A 7 7.38 -33.64 -17.03
C GLY A 7 6.76 -33.80 -15.65
N GLY A 8 7.58 -33.70 -14.61
CA GLY A 8 7.12 -33.22 -13.31
C GLY A 8 6.60 -31.80 -13.47
N ARG A 9 5.28 -31.62 -13.48
CA ARG A 9 4.66 -30.32 -13.23
C ARG A 9 5.14 -29.90 -11.84
N THR A 10 5.99 -28.89 -11.77
CA THR A 10 6.27 -28.19 -10.52
C THR A 10 4.97 -27.50 -10.12
N SER A 11 4.17 -28.22 -9.33
CA SER A 11 3.09 -27.64 -8.54
C SER A 11 3.70 -26.46 -7.79
N THR A 12 3.08 -25.30 -7.87
CA THR A 12 3.47 -24.05 -7.18
C THR A 12 3.48 -24.18 -5.65
N SER A 13 3.32 -25.39 -5.12
CA SER A 13 3.15 -25.73 -3.71
C SER A 13 4.48 -25.87 -2.94
N ASP A 14 5.63 -25.93 -3.62
CA ASP A 14 6.96 -26.17 -3.02
C ASP A 14 8.01 -25.09 -3.36
N GLU A 15 7.58 -23.84 -3.61
CA GLU A 15 8.57 -22.75 -3.74
C GLU A 15 9.22 -22.48 -2.37
N PRO A 16 10.56 -22.52 -2.23
CA PRO A 16 11.20 -22.28 -0.95
C PRO A 16 10.83 -20.89 -0.40
N LEU A 17 10.50 -20.79 0.88
CA LEU A 17 10.12 -19.51 1.53
C LEU A 17 11.13 -18.38 1.25
N GLN A 18 12.41 -18.70 1.11
CA GLN A 18 13.47 -17.75 0.78
C GLN A 18 13.31 -17.11 -0.61
N ASN A 19 12.75 -17.85 -1.58
CA ASN A 19 12.50 -17.33 -2.93
C ASN A 19 11.29 -16.39 -2.93
N LEU A 20 10.25 -16.73 -2.16
CA LEU A 20 9.08 -15.87 -1.95
C LEU A 20 9.47 -14.53 -1.32
N VAL A 21 10.30 -14.56 -0.27
CA VAL A 21 10.81 -13.35 0.39
C VAL A 21 11.62 -12.49 -0.58
N ARG A 22 12.55 -13.07 -1.34
CA ARG A 22 13.33 -12.32 -2.35
C ARG A 22 12.44 -11.66 -3.40
N ARG A 23 11.37 -12.34 -3.84
CA ARG A 23 10.43 -11.79 -4.82
C ARG A 23 9.69 -10.57 -4.25
N ALA A 24 9.21 -10.64 -3.01
CA ALA A 24 8.61 -9.50 -2.34
C ALA A 24 9.60 -8.33 -2.18
N GLU A 25 10.85 -8.61 -1.81
CA GLU A 25 11.91 -7.59 -1.70
C GLU A 25 12.19 -6.92 -3.06
N CYS A 26 12.22 -7.69 -4.16
CA CYS A 26 12.38 -7.14 -5.51
C CYS A 26 11.22 -6.21 -5.90
N LEU A 27 9.97 -6.56 -5.54
CA LEU A 27 8.80 -5.72 -5.81
C LEU A 27 8.88 -4.39 -5.04
N GLN A 28 9.22 -4.46 -3.75
CA GLN A 28 9.46 -3.27 -2.92
C GLN A 28 10.59 -2.39 -3.47
N ALA A 29 11.70 -3.01 -3.90
CA ALA A 29 12.81 -2.29 -4.51
C ALA A 29 12.39 -1.59 -5.82
N GLY A 30 11.57 -2.25 -6.64
CA GLY A 30 11.00 -1.66 -7.85
C GLY A 30 10.13 -0.43 -7.54
N ILE A 31 9.27 -0.51 -6.54
CA ILE A 31 8.41 0.61 -6.11
C ILE A 31 9.28 1.78 -5.63
N ALA A 32 10.29 1.51 -4.80
CA ALA A 32 11.20 2.53 -4.31
C ALA A 32 12.02 3.19 -5.43
N ALA A 33 12.43 2.41 -6.44
CA ALA A 33 13.14 2.92 -7.61
C ALA A 33 12.25 3.86 -8.44
N CYS A 34 10.97 3.53 -8.63
CA CYS A 34 10.02 4.39 -9.34
C CYS A 34 9.90 5.76 -8.64
N HIS A 35 9.77 5.78 -7.31
CA HIS A 35 9.72 7.02 -6.55
C HIS A 35 11.04 7.81 -6.60
N CYS A 36 12.20 7.14 -6.59
CA CYS A 36 13.49 7.81 -6.65
C CYS A 36 13.82 8.38 -8.03
N ALA A 37 13.25 7.81 -9.10
CA ALA A 37 13.43 8.29 -10.47
C ALA A 37 12.55 9.50 -10.80
N ALA A 38 11.43 9.67 -10.09
CA ALA A 38 10.52 10.78 -10.26
C ALA A 38 11.13 12.11 -9.78
N LYS A 39 10.83 13.21 -10.48
CA LYS A 39 11.29 14.56 -10.11
C LYS A 39 10.48 15.11 -8.93
N ASP A 40 9.20 14.79 -8.91
CA ASP A 40 8.20 15.13 -7.91
C ASP A 40 7.14 14.01 -7.84
N TYR A 41 6.26 14.09 -6.85
CA TYR A 41 5.28 13.05 -6.56
C TYR A 41 4.33 12.82 -7.75
N GLU A 42 3.87 13.90 -8.36
CA GLU A 42 2.95 13.93 -9.49
C GLU A 42 3.56 13.31 -10.74
N SER A 43 4.87 13.45 -10.95
CA SER A 43 5.63 12.83 -12.05
C SER A 43 5.96 11.35 -11.85
N THR A 44 5.58 10.75 -10.72
CA THR A 44 5.84 9.33 -10.44
C THR A 44 5.17 8.45 -11.50
N ASP A 45 5.85 7.41 -11.94
CA ASP A 45 5.26 6.39 -12.82
C ASP A 45 4.29 5.50 -12.04
N TRP A 46 3.09 6.03 -11.83
CA TRP A 46 2.03 5.37 -11.09
C TRP A 46 1.54 4.09 -11.78
N GLN A 47 1.64 3.99 -13.11
CA GLN A 47 1.26 2.79 -13.85
C GLN A 47 2.24 1.64 -13.56
N GLN A 48 3.54 1.93 -13.57
CA GLN A 48 4.56 0.95 -13.21
C GLN A 48 4.44 0.51 -11.74
N ILE A 49 4.16 1.45 -10.83
CA ILE A 49 3.91 1.13 -9.42
C ILE A 49 2.67 0.25 -9.27
N LEU A 50 1.58 0.51 -10.01
CA LEU A 50 0.38 -0.31 -9.95
C LEU A 50 0.69 -1.76 -10.35
N ALA A 51 1.41 -1.96 -11.45
CA ALA A 51 1.80 -3.29 -11.91
C ALA A 51 2.65 -4.06 -10.87
N LEU A 52 3.51 -3.34 -10.12
CA LEU A 52 4.30 -3.94 -9.03
C LEU A 52 3.42 -4.34 -7.85
N TYR A 53 2.43 -3.53 -7.49
CA TYR A 53 1.46 -3.90 -6.45
C TYR A 53 0.51 -5.02 -6.88
N ASP A 54 0.09 -5.06 -8.15
CA ASP A 54 -0.69 -6.17 -8.72
C ASP A 54 0.07 -7.49 -8.55
N ALA A 55 1.33 -7.51 -8.98
CA ALA A 55 2.20 -8.68 -8.81
C ALA A 55 2.44 -9.04 -7.33
N TRP A 56 2.46 -8.06 -6.43
CA TRP A 56 2.61 -8.32 -4.99
C TRP A 56 1.35 -8.91 -4.38
N VAL A 57 0.16 -8.40 -4.74
CA VAL A 57 -1.11 -8.97 -4.27
C VAL A 57 -1.28 -10.42 -4.75
N GLU A 58 -0.86 -10.74 -5.97
CA GLU A 58 -0.84 -12.12 -6.47
C GLU A 58 0.13 -13.02 -5.70
N LEU A 59 1.23 -12.45 -5.22
CA LEU A 59 2.25 -13.16 -4.45
C LEU A 59 1.83 -13.40 -2.99
N ASP A 60 1.20 -12.40 -2.39
CA ASP A 60 0.74 -12.39 -1.00
C ASP A 60 -0.54 -11.54 -0.89
N ALA A 61 -1.66 -12.18 -0.56
CA ALA A 61 -2.98 -11.57 -0.39
C ALA A 61 -3.10 -10.76 0.92
N SER A 62 -2.04 -10.03 1.26
CA SER A 62 -2.00 -9.18 2.45
C SER A 62 -2.93 -7.98 2.28
N PRO A 63 -3.87 -7.74 3.22
CA PRO A 63 -4.79 -6.61 3.12
C PRO A 63 -4.07 -5.26 3.20
N VAL A 64 -2.86 -5.20 3.77
CA VAL A 64 -2.06 -3.97 3.77
C VAL A 64 -1.44 -3.69 2.40
N VAL A 65 -1.00 -4.73 1.68
CA VAL A 65 -0.52 -4.57 0.30
C VAL A 65 -1.69 -4.10 -0.58
N ALA A 66 -2.88 -4.68 -0.40
CA ALA A 66 -4.10 -4.25 -1.09
C ALA A 66 -4.51 -2.80 -0.74
N LEU A 67 -4.37 -2.37 0.51
CA LEU A 67 -4.60 -0.97 0.91
C LEU A 67 -3.63 -0.01 0.22
N ASN A 68 -2.34 -0.35 0.17
CA ASN A 68 -1.34 0.47 -0.51
C ASN A 68 -1.63 0.55 -2.03
N ARG A 69 -2.06 -0.56 -2.64
CA ARG A 69 -2.51 -0.59 -4.04
C ARG A 69 -3.69 0.37 -4.27
N ALA A 70 -4.63 0.47 -3.32
CA ALA A 70 -5.75 1.40 -3.45
C ALA A 70 -5.30 2.88 -3.51
N ILE A 71 -4.21 3.25 -2.84
CA ILE A 71 -3.59 4.58 -2.96
C ILE A 71 -3.08 4.82 -4.38
N VAL A 72 -2.47 3.80 -4.99
CA VAL A 72 -1.98 3.88 -6.37
C VAL A 72 -3.13 4.02 -7.36
N VAL A 73 -4.21 3.26 -7.17
CA VAL A 73 -5.45 3.40 -7.96
C VAL A 73 -6.03 4.82 -7.81
N ALA A 74 -6.02 5.38 -6.61
CA ALA A 74 -6.49 6.75 -6.39
C ALA A 74 -5.64 7.79 -7.12
N ASN A 75 -4.32 7.61 -7.22
CA ASN A 75 -3.45 8.49 -7.99
C ASN A 75 -3.72 8.42 -9.51
N LEU A 76 -4.12 7.26 -10.01
CA LEU A 76 -4.39 7.04 -11.44
C LEU A 76 -5.82 7.43 -11.86
N ALA A 77 -6.80 7.12 -11.03
CA ALA A 77 -8.22 7.16 -11.36
C ALA A 77 -9.06 8.04 -10.40
N GLY A 78 -8.39 8.72 -9.46
CA GLY A 78 -9.00 9.63 -8.51
C GLY A 78 -9.47 8.97 -7.20
N PRO A 79 -9.75 9.79 -6.17
CA PRO A 79 -10.03 9.34 -4.80
C PRO A 79 -11.27 8.43 -4.69
N ARG A 80 -12.27 8.60 -5.57
CA ARG A 80 -13.45 7.71 -5.59
C ARG A 80 -13.06 6.27 -5.93
N ALA A 81 -12.25 6.07 -6.96
CA ALA A 81 -11.76 4.75 -7.34
C ALA A 81 -10.90 4.13 -6.22
N GLY A 82 -10.16 4.97 -5.48
CA GLY A 82 -9.46 4.57 -4.26
C GLY A 82 -10.40 4.03 -3.19
N LEU A 83 -11.46 4.76 -2.85
CA LEU A 83 -12.47 4.32 -1.87
C LEU A 83 -13.13 3.01 -2.28
N ASP A 84 -13.53 2.89 -3.54
CA ASP A 84 -14.16 1.68 -4.07
C ASP A 84 -13.20 0.48 -3.98
N THR A 85 -11.91 0.70 -4.28
CA THR A 85 -10.87 -0.33 -4.14
C THR A 85 -10.68 -0.73 -2.67
N VAL A 86 -10.64 0.23 -1.73
CA VAL A 86 -10.53 -0.06 -0.29
C VAL A 86 -11.73 -0.88 0.20
N ALA A 87 -12.93 -0.57 -0.27
CA ALA A 87 -14.15 -1.29 0.09
C ALA A 87 -14.13 -2.75 -0.39
N ALA A 88 -13.43 -3.04 -1.50
CA ALA A 88 -13.32 -4.36 -2.10
C ALA A 88 -12.15 -5.21 -1.58
N ILE A 89 -11.35 -4.72 -0.61
CA ILE A 89 -10.20 -5.48 -0.07
C ILE A 89 -10.69 -6.75 0.63
N GLU A 90 -10.18 -7.91 0.20
CA GLU A 90 -10.35 -9.17 0.92
C GLU A 90 -9.62 -9.10 2.27
N GLY A 91 -10.29 -9.50 3.36
CA GLY A 91 -9.72 -9.42 4.69
C GLY A 91 -9.65 -8.00 5.27
N ARG A 92 -10.44 -7.06 4.73
CA ARG A 92 -10.51 -5.66 5.19
C ARG A 92 -10.79 -5.52 6.68
N GLU A 93 -11.54 -6.44 7.28
CA GLU A 93 -11.82 -6.46 8.72
C GLU A 93 -10.53 -6.48 9.57
N LYS A 94 -9.45 -7.07 9.04
CA LYS A 94 -8.13 -7.08 9.71
C LYS A 94 -7.49 -5.69 9.77
N LEU A 95 -7.89 -4.79 8.88
CA LEU A 95 -7.42 -3.40 8.84
C LEU A 95 -8.19 -2.47 9.77
N GLU A 96 -9.27 -2.92 10.42
CA GLU A 96 -10.10 -2.06 11.27
C GLU A 96 -9.38 -1.55 12.53
N CYS A 97 -8.34 -2.26 12.97
CA CYS A 97 -7.44 -1.82 14.04
C CYS A 97 -6.25 -0.98 13.51
N TYR A 98 -6.04 -0.96 12.20
CA TYR A 98 -4.89 -0.33 11.57
C TYR A 98 -5.17 1.15 11.27
N TYR A 99 -4.50 2.04 12.00
CA TYR A 99 -4.75 3.48 11.88
C TYR A 99 -4.63 4.03 10.44
N LEU A 100 -3.70 3.48 9.63
CA LEU A 100 -3.51 3.93 8.25
C LEU A 100 -4.69 3.64 7.32
N LEU A 101 -5.55 2.66 7.64
CA LEU A 101 -6.82 2.50 6.92
C LEU A 101 -7.63 3.80 6.98
N TYR A 102 -7.78 4.34 8.18
CA TYR A 102 -8.59 5.54 8.41
C TYR A 102 -7.89 6.81 7.95
N ALA A 103 -6.55 6.86 7.97
CA ALA A 103 -5.82 7.96 7.35
C ALA A 103 -6.09 8.03 5.84
N VAL A 104 -6.03 6.89 5.14
CA VAL A 104 -6.30 6.80 3.69
C VAL A 104 -7.75 7.14 3.36
N LEU A 105 -8.71 6.58 4.10
CA LEU A 105 -10.13 6.90 3.92
C LEU A 105 -10.40 8.40 4.15
N GLY A 106 -9.80 8.99 5.19
CA GLY A 106 -9.93 10.41 5.48
C GLY A 106 -9.38 11.29 4.36
N GLU A 107 -8.22 10.94 3.82
CA GLU A 107 -7.58 11.65 2.70
C GLU A 107 -8.45 11.61 1.44
N PHE A 108 -8.97 10.44 1.05
CA PHE A 108 -9.84 10.34 -0.13
C PHE A 108 -11.14 11.12 0.03
N GLU A 109 -11.77 11.07 1.20
CA GLU A 109 -12.98 11.86 1.48
C GLU A 109 -12.69 13.36 1.49
N ALA A 110 -11.52 13.79 1.97
CA ALA A 110 -11.09 15.19 1.94
C ALA A 110 -10.89 15.69 0.50
N GLN A 111 -10.25 14.90 -0.36
CA GLN A 111 -10.08 15.21 -1.79
C GLN A 111 -11.42 15.26 -2.55
N LEU A 112 -12.44 14.53 -2.06
CA LEU A 112 -13.82 14.58 -2.57
C LEU A 112 -14.67 15.69 -1.92
N HIS A 113 -14.09 16.53 -1.06
CA HIS A 113 -14.76 17.60 -0.30
C HIS A 113 -15.83 17.12 0.70
N ASN A 114 -15.81 15.85 1.09
CA ASN A 114 -16.71 15.27 2.10
C ASN A 114 -16.12 15.46 3.52
N LEU A 115 -15.99 16.72 3.94
CA LEU A 115 -15.22 17.10 5.13
C LEU A 115 -15.70 16.44 6.43
N THR A 116 -17.01 16.19 6.58
CA THR A 116 -17.56 15.49 7.76
C THR A 116 -17.11 14.04 7.83
N ALA A 117 -17.12 13.33 6.70
CA ALA A 117 -16.65 11.95 6.63
C ALA A 117 -15.13 11.88 6.86
N ALA A 118 -14.39 12.78 6.21
CA ALA A 118 -12.95 12.91 6.38
C ALA A 118 -12.56 13.12 7.85
N ALA A 119 -13.20 14.07 8.54
CA ALA A 119 -12.95 14.34 9.96
C ALA A 119 -13.24 13.12 10.85
N GLY A 120 -14.31 12.36 10.56
CA GLY A 120 -14.62 11.12 11.27
C GLY A 120 -13.52 10.07 11.13
N HIS A 121 -13.01 9.87 9.91
CA HIS A 121 -11.91 8.97 9.64
C HIS A 121 -10.60 9.43 10.28
N PHE A 122 -10.22 10.70 10.16
CA PHE A 122 -9.01 11.21 10.80
C PHE A 122 -9.06 11.09 12.32
N ARG A 123 -10.20 11.35 12.96
CA ARG A 123 -10.35 11.12 14.41
C ARG A 123 -10.14 9.65 14.75
N LYS A 124 -10.72 8.72 13.98
CA LYS A 124 -10.52 7.29 14.19
C LYS A 124 -9.06 6.86 13.97
N SER A 125 -8.39 7.44 12.98
CA SER A 125 -6.95 7.25 12.77
C SER A 125 -6.15 7.70 13.99
N LEU A 126 -6.48 8.84 14.60
CA LEU A 126 -5.79 9.35 15.79
C LEU A 126 -6.05 8.48 17.02
N GLU A 127 -7.28 7.95 17.17
CA GLU A 127 -7.63 7.01 18.25
C GLU A 127 -6.82 5.70 18.18
N LEU A 128 -6.48 5.24 16.97
CA LEU A 128 -5.78 3.97 16.73
C LEU A 128 -4.26 4.14 16.52
N ALA A 129 -3.79 5.37 16.26
CA ALA A 129 -2.38 5.62 16.04
C ALA A 129 -1.60 5.21 17.30
N PRO A 130 -0.51 4.43 17.15
CA PRO A 130 0.30 4.05 18.30
C PRO A 130 0.87 5.32 18.92
N SER A 131 0.30 5.76 20.04
CA SER A 131 1.01 6.60 20.98
C SER A 131 2.13 5.74 21.57
N ASN A 132 3.18 6.38 22.06
CA ASN A 132 4.30 5.79 22.80
C ASN A 132 3.92 4.92 24.03
N GLN A 133 2.64 4.56 24.20
CA GLN A 133 2.13 3.76 25.32
C GLN A 133 1.20 2.60 24.91
N ASN A 134 0.81 2.44 23.63
CA ASN A 134 -0.18 1.44 23.24
C ASN A 134 0.25 0.60 22.02
N GLU A 135 1.19 -0.31 22.25
CA GLU A 135 1.79 -1.18 21.22
C GLU A 135 0.93 -2.42 20.87
N HIS A 136 -0.17 -2.65 21.60
CA HIS A 136 -0.74 -3.99 21.77
C HIS A 136 -1.96 -4.34 20.91
N SER A 137 -2.44 -3.44 20.05
CA SER A 137 -3.74 -3.65 19.37
C SER A 137 -3.68 -4.10 17.91
N CYS A 138 -2.52 -4.03 17.25
CA CYS A 138 -2.36 -4.44 15.85
C CYS A 138 -1.47 -5.68 15.73
N PRO A 139 -1.84 -6.69 14.91
CA PRO A 139 -0.94 -7.79 14.56
C PRO A 139 0.41 -7.26 14.04
N ASN A 140 1.49 -7.87 14.53
CA ASN A 140 2.87 -7.41 14.34
C ASN A 140 3.29 -7.34 12.86
N ASP A 141 2.62 -8.10 11.99
CA ASP A 141 2.87 -8.16 10.54
C ASP A 141 2.64 -6.81 9.85
N PHE A 142 1.76 -5.96 10.40
CA PHE A 142 1.45 -4.63 9.87
C PHE A 142 2.54 -3.59 10.18
N ALA A 143 3.36 -3.81 11.20
CA ALA A 143 4.43 -2.89 11.59
C ALA A 143 5.58 -2.86 10.56
N ALA A 144 5.87 -3.98 9.89
CA ALA A 144 6.91 -4.06 8.86
C ALA A 144 6.51 -3.29 7.59
N ALA A 145 5.26 -3.46 7.14
CA ALA A 145 4.71 -2.72 6.00
C ALA A 145 4.58 -1.22 6.28
N ALA A 146 4.16 -0.84 7.50
CA ALA A 146 4.15 0.57 7.94
C ALA A 146 5.55 1.20 7.93
N ARG A 147 6.59 0.47 8.35
CA ARG A 147 8.00 0.94 8.32
C ARG A 147 8.53 1.10 6.89
N ALA A 148 8.15 0.22 5.97
CA ALA A 148 8.51 0.34 4.56
C ALA A 148 7.85 1.57 3.92
N GLN A 149 6.56 1.79 4.19
CA GLN A 149 5.81 2.93 3.68
C GLN A 149 6.32 4.26 4.26
N ALA A 150 6.62 4.33 5.57
CA ALA A 150 7.14 5.52 6.22
C ALA A 150 8.50 5.99 5.65
N ARG A 151 9.35 5.05 5.19
CA ARG A 151 10.62 5.37 4.53
C ARG A 151 10.43 5.93 3.13
N ILE A 152 9.40 5.49 2.42
CA ILE A 152 9.05 5.96 1.08
C ILE A 152 8.41 7.35 1.16
N THR A 153 7.49 7.57 2.11
CA THR A 153 6.78 8.86 2.26
C THR A 153 7.62 9.98 2.87
N GLN A 154 8.56 9.71 3.79
CA GLN A 154 9.47 10.74 4.34
C GLN A 154 10.34 11.42 3.27
N LYS A 155 10.56 10.75 2.13
CA LYS A 155 11.34 11.30 1.00
C LYS A 155 10.50 12.14 0.04
N MET A 156 9.17 12.11 0.16
CA MET A 156 8.24 12.63 -0.84
C MET A 156 7.38 13.80 -0.37
N SER A 157 7.66 14.43 0.78
CA SER A 157 6.94 15.64 1.21
C SER A 157 6.94 16.67 0.07
N PRO A 158 5.80 16.93 -0.58
CA PRO A 158 5.66 18.10 -1.41
C PRO A 158 5.79 19.27 -0.43
N LYS A 159 6.61 20.26 -0.78
CA LYS A 159 6.58 21.55 -0.11
C LYS A 159 5.11 21.96 -0.05
N ALA A 160 4.55 21.98 1.16
CA ALA A 160 3.20 22.48 1.43
C ALA A 160 3.00 23.70 0.55
N ALA A 161 1.97 23.65 -0.29
CA ALA A 161 1.65 24.67 -1.27
C ALA A 161 1.92 26.04 -0.65
N ALA A 162 2.94 26.72 -1.18
CA ALA A 162 3.23 28.10 -0.88
C ALA A 162 2.10 28.95 -1.49
N GLY A 163 0.94 28.92 -0.85
CA GLY A 163 -0.15 29.85 -1.03
C GLY A 163 -0.03 30.96 0.00
N GLU A 164 1.05 31.74 -0.07
CA GLU A 164 1.12 33.04 0.58
C GLU A 164 1.67 34.07 -0.40
N ARG A 165 0.82 35.06 -0.68
CA ARG A 165 1.02 36.39 -1.30
C ARG A 165 0.40 36.57 -2.68
N ARG A 166 -0.79 37.17 -2.69
CA ARG A 166 -0.94 38.62 -2.91
C ARG A 166 -2.21 39.16 -2.28
#